data_AF-A0A9D8QUF9-F1
#
_entry.id   AF-A0A9D8QUF9-F1
#
_cell.length_a   1.000
_cell.length_b   1.000
_cell.length_c   1.000
_cell.angle_alpha   90.00
_cell.angle_beta   90.00
_cell.angle_gamma   90.00
#
_symmetry.space_group_name_H-M   'P 1'
#
loop_
_entity.id
_entity.type
_entity.pdbx_description
1 polymer ?
#
loop_
_entity_poly.entity_id
_entity_poly.type
_entity_poly.pdbx_seq_one_letter_code
_entity_poly.pdbx_strand_id
1 'polypeptide(L)'
;MSFSRRNFIVAAATAAAGAISAPYIATNMRAAASRGDGIPSKIIHYVSDGTSPSMVTISDVFSKMIRGRGLCWMEMSRTEGAFTGLMDMASLNSCVTDSSAASSSWGSGSRINNGAVNCLPDGTLLKPLYELLREPHWKRGLVTTTEITHATPAGFGSACKSRGDTTEIANYYRTLGIDVLLGGGQSLYNEEMLASYDRYGYQIIKTSDELKKIDINKKVLGLFAGGHLPMTIDWLNHKSLQKTVPQLAEMTAKALEMLGEHEHFILQVEGGRVDHACHASDAPGAAYDHIAFDDAIQVGLDYQKKHPDTLIVVTADHGCGGPSMNGMGSNYTSTPKLLPNMKNALGSFERLTGDLKKCENAVQVQRYLKEKYSVQIGVDKADLLLLARDG
;
A
#
# COMPACT_ATOMS: atom_id res chain seq x y z
N MET A 1 -42.66 -14.51 50.47
CA MET A 1 -41.62 -15.19 51.27
C MET A 1 -41.19 -16.44 50.50
N SER A 2 -39.88 -16.69 50.44
CA SER A 2 -39.20 -17.66 49.58
C SER A 2 -39.48 -19.14 49.94
N PHE A 3 -39.15 -20.20 49.21
CA PHE A 3 -38.21 -20.47 48.10
C PHE A 3 -38.62 -21.82 47.45
N SER A 4 -38.32 -21.96 46.15
CA SER A 4 -37.66 -23.12 45.49
C SER A 4 -38.26 -24.54 45.56
N ARG A 5 -38.58 -25.12 44.39
CA ARG A 5 -37.72 -26.04 43.61
C ARG A 5 -38.50 -26.50 42.36
N ARG A 6 -38.07 -26.07 41.17
CA ARG A 6 -38.60 -26.45 39.84
C ARG A 6 -37.41 -26.86 38.96
N ASN A 7 -37.50 -27.70 37.94
CA ASN A 7 -38.44 -28.73 37.52
C ASN A 7 -37.71 -29.42 36.36
N PHE A 8 -37.68 -30.76 36.36
CA PHE A 8 -37.17 -31.55 35.26
C PHE A 8 -38.36 -32.11 34.47
N ILE A 9 -38.43 -31.74 33.19
CA ILE A 9 -39.17 -32.38 32.07
C ILE A 9 -40.71 -32.34 32.14
N VAL A 10 -41.37 -31.96 31.02
CA VAL A 10 -42.31 -32.81 30.27
C VAL A 10 -43.05 -32.01 29.17
N ALA A 11 -42.96 -32.59 27.98
CA ALA A 11 -43.90 -32.66 26.85
C ALA A 11 -44.29 -31.41 26.04
N ALA A 12 -44.12 -31.64 24.73
CA ALA A 12 -44.90 -31.14 23.63
C ALA A 12 -46.42 -31.06 23.90
N ALA A 13 -47.01 -29.95 23.49
CA ALA A 13 -48.39 -29.88 23.04
C ALA A 13 -48.48 -28.88 21.87
N THR A 14 -48.88 -29.42 20.74
CA THR A 14 -49.21 -28.80 19.45
C THR A 14 -50.50 -27.97 19.54
N ALA A 15 -50.55 -26.80 18.87
CA ALA A 15 -51.52 -26.52 17.79
C ALA A 15 -51.55 -25.02 17.37
N ALA A 16 -51.22 -24.82 16.10
CA ALA A 16 -51.84 -23.92 15.12
C ALA A 16 -52.00 -22.41 15.41
N ALA A 17 -51.22 -21.59 14.66
CA ALA A 17 -51.71 -20.75 13.55
C ALA A 17 -50.66 -19.70 13.19
N GLY A 18 -50.09 -19.79 11.98
CA GLY A 18 -49.14 -18.79 11.46
C GLY A 18 -48.63 -19.18 10.09
N ALA A 19 -49.29 -18.69 9.06
CA ALA A 19 -48.87 -18.82 7.67
C ALA A 19 -47.66 -17.91 7.36
N ILE A 20 -46.93 -18.27 6.30
CA ILE A 20 -45.93 -17.48 5.55
C ILE A 20 -44.51 -17.48 6.14
N SER A 21 -43.70 -18.46 5.71
CA SER A 21 -42.38 -18.23 5.08
C SER A 21 -41.76 -19.60 4.75
N ALA A 22 -41.73 -19.94 3.47
CA ALA A 22 -40.78 -20.94 2.98
C ALA A 22 -39.48 -20.20 2.68
N PRO A 23 -38.43 -20.32 3.50
CA PRO A 23 -37.16 -19.73 3.13
C PRO A 23 -36.52 -20.65 2.10
N TYR A 24 -36.15 -20.04 0.97
CA TYR A 24 -34.95 -20.33 0.21
C TYR A 24 -33.82 -20.82 1.14
N ILE A 25 -33.69 -22.12 1.36
CA ILE A 25 -32.51 -22.73 1.99
C ILE A 25 -32.18 -23.98 1.19
N ALA A 26 -31.76 -23.76 -0.05
CA ALA A 26 -31.11 -24.76 -0.87
C ALA A 26 -30.02 -24.12 -1.75
N THR A 27 -29.24 -23.19 -1.18
CA THR A 27 -28.00 -22.68 -1.77
C THR A 27 -27.12 -22.22 -0.62
N ASN A 28 -26.36 -23.14 -0.01
CA ASN A 28 -25.14 -22.84 0.75
C ASN A 28 -24.29 -24.07 1.13
N MET A 29 -24.62 -25.28 0.68
CA MET A 29 -23.79 -26.47 0.97
C MET A 29 -22.62 -26.68 0.02
N ARG A 30 -22.25 -25.70 -0.83
CA ARG A 30 -21.11 -25.83 -1.76
C ARG A 30 -19.88 -24.97 -1.44
N ALA A 31 -19.89 -24.17 -0.36
CA ALA A 31 -18.76 -23.32 0.03
C ALA A 31 -17.97 -23.83 1.25
N ALA A 32 -18.39 -24.93 1.88
CA ALA A 32 -17.72 -25.47 3.07
C ALA A 32 -16.71 -26.59 2.78
N ALA A 33 -16.50 -26.93 1.50
CA ALA A 33 -15.60 -28.00 1.06
C ALA A 33 -14.37 -27.45 0.32
N SER A 34 -13.59 -26.57 0.96
CA SER A 34 -12.21 -26.26 0.53
C SER A 34 -11.32 -25.66 1.62
N ARG A 35 -11.67 -25.77 2.91
CA ARG A 35 -10.70 -25.43 3.95
C ARG A 35 -9.68 -26.58 3.99
N GLY A 36 -8.54 -26.39 3.34
CA GLY A 36 -7.36 -27.23 3.52
C GLY A 36 -6.94 -27.27 4.99
N ASP A 37 -5.78 -27.85 5.26
CA ASP A 37 -5.09 -27.93 6.56
C ASP A 37 -4.88 -26.59 7.33
N GLY A 38 -5.42 -25.48 6.83
CA GLY A 38 -5.32 -24.14 7.40
C GLY A 38 -4.17 -23.32 6.83
N ILE A 39 -3.36 -23.88 5.93
CA ILE A 39 -2.23 -23.20 5.30
C ILE A 39 -2.71 -22.51 4.01
N PRO A 40 -2.60 -21.18 3.88
CA PRO A 40 -2.98 -20.50 2.65
C PRO A 40 -2.02 -20.86 1.51
N SER A 41 -2.56 -21.18 0.35
CA SER A 41 -1.77 -21.41 -0.88
C SER A 41 -1.45 -20.09 -1.60
N LYS A 42 -2.24 -19.04 -1.36
CA LYS A 42 -2.15 -17.74 -2.02
C LYS A 42 -2.06 -16.65 -0.97
N ILE A 43 -1.07 -15.77 -1.08
CA ILE A 43 -0.83 -14.70 -0.11
C ILE A 43 -0.71 -13.37 -0.85
N ILE A 44 -1.50 -12.37 -0.43
CA ILE A 44 -1.33 -10.99 -0.87
C ILE A 44 -0.99 -10.14 0.35
N HIS A 45 0.23 -9.59 0.38
CA HIS A 45 0.76 -8.77 1.46
C HIS A 45 0.80 -7.30 1.03
N TYR A 46 -0.18 -6.54 1.48
CA TYR A 46 -0.29 -5.10 1.28
C TYR A 46 0.46 -4.34 2.37
N VAL A 47 1.35 -3.43 1.96
CA VAL A 47 2.13 -2.56 2.84
C VAL A 47 1.89 -1.10 2.47
N SER A 48 1.44 -0.28 3.41
CA SER A 48 1.39 1.17 3.27
C SER A 48 2.56 1.80 4.02
N ASP A 49 3.62 2.19 3.31
CA ASP A 49 4.84 2.75 3.93
C ASP A 49 4.50 4.03 4.71
N GLY A 50 5.06 4.19 5.91
CA GLY A 50 4.95 5.40 6.73
C GLY A 50 3.53 5.70 7.27
N THR A 51 2.62 4.73 7.22
CA THR A 51 1.22 4.93 7.58
C THR A 51 0.97 4.73 9.07
N SER A 52 0.82 5.84 9.80
CA SER A 52 0.36 5.81 11.20
C SER A 52 -1.14 5.51 11.31
N PRO A 53 -1.64 5.01 12.46
CA PRO A 53 -3.08 4.82 12.69
C PRO A 53 -3.92 6.08 12.47
N SER A 54 -3.36 7.25 12.79
CA SER A 54 -3.99 8.55 12.54
C SER A 54 -4.14 8.83 11.05
N MET A 55 -3.17 8.45 10.21
CA MET A 55 -3.25 8.60 8.75
C MET A 55 -4.36 7.74 8.15
N VAL A 56 -4.59 6.53 8.68
CA VAL A 56 -5.72 5.68 8.30
C VAL A 56 -7.05 6.37 8.58
N THR A 57 -7.18 6.99 9.76
CA THR A 57 -8.39 7.73 10.15
C THR A 57 -8.63 8.96 9.26
N ILE A 58 -7.58 9.74 8.99
CA ILE A 58 -7.65 10.90 8.10
C ILE A 58 -8.13 10.47 6.71
N SER A 59 -7.56 9.40 6.19
CA SER A 59 -7.88 8.90 4.86
C SER A 59 -9.28 8.30 4.77
N ASP A 60 -9.81 7.66 5.82
CA ASP A 60 -11.19 7.16 5.85
C ASP A 60 -12.22 8.29 5.81
N VAL A 61 -12.00 9.36 6.58
CA VAL A 61 -12.85 10.55 6.54
C VAL A 61 -12.77 11.23 5.17
N PHE A 62 -11.56 11.39 4.64
CA PHE A 62 -11.35 12.01 3.34
C PHE A 62 -11.96 11.18 2.19
N SER A 63 -11.80 9.85 2.24
CA SER A 63 -12.40 8.90 1.30
C SER A 63 -13.92 9.01 1.30
N LYS A 64 -14.58 9.08 2.47
CA LYS A 64 -16.04 9.31 2.54
C LYS A 64 -16.46 10.60 1.82
N MET A 65 -15.65 11.66 1.90
CA MET A 65 -15.94 12.92 1.24
C MET A 65 -15.77 12.84 -0.28
N ILE A 66 -14.73 12.16 -0.79
CA ILE A 66 -14.42 12.16 -2.24
C ILE A 66 -14.97 10.96 -3.00
N ARG A 67 -15.13 9.81 -2.36
CA ARG A 67 -15.62 8.53 -2.92
C ARG A 67 -17.04 8.18 -2.46
N GLY A 68 -17.58 8.84 -1.44
CA GLY A 68 -18.88 8.49 -0.85
C GLY A 68 -18.87 7.20 -0.02
N ARG A 69 -17.70 6.62 0.24
CA ARG A 69 -17.49 5.40 1.03
C ARG A 69 -16.19 5.49 1.83
N GLY A 70 -16.08 4.71 2.91
CA GLY A 70 -14.84 4.60 3.69
C GLY A 70 -13.74 3.79 3.00
N LEU A 71 -12.68 3.50 3.74
CA LEU A 71 -11.60 2.60 3.30
C LEU A 71 -12.01 1.13 3.38
N CYS A 72 -11.61 0.36 2.38
CA CYS A 72 -11.68 -1.10 2.36
C CYS A 72 -10.86 -1.69 3.50
N TRP A 73 -9.69 -1.12 3.84
CA TRP A 73 -8.90 -1.56 5.00
C TRP A 73 -9.74 -1.52 6.30
N MET A 74 -10.42 -0.39 6.55
CA MET A 74 -11.25 -0.24 7.76
C MET A 74 -12.50 -1.14 7.72
N GLU A 75 -13.05 -1.41 6.54
CA GLU A 75 -14.17 -2.34 6.40
C GLU A 75 -13.72 -3.79 6.65
N MET A 76 -12.58 -4.20 6.08
CA MET A 76 -11.98 -5.52 6.24
C MET A 76 -11.76 -5.87 7.72
N SER A 77 -11.30 -4.93 8.55
CA SER A 77 -11.09 -5.17 9.99
C SER A 77 -12.37 -5.46 10.77
N ARG A 78 -13.55 -5.19 10.18
CA ARG A 78 -14.88 -5.46 10.75
C ARG A 78 -15.56 -6.68 10.13
N THR A 79 -14.96 -7.28 9.11
CA THR A 79 -15.51 -8.46 8.44
C THR A 79 -15.33 -9.70 9.30
N GLU A 80 -16.33 -10.58 9.31
CA GLU A 80 -16.24 -11.87 10.01
C GLU A 80 -15.05 -12.69 9.48
N GLY A 81 -14.24 -13.23 10.41
CA GLY A 81 -13.03 -13.99 10.06
C GLY A 81 -11.78 -13.14 9.81
N ALA A 82 -11.88 -11.81 9.83
CA ALA A 82 -10.71 -10.93 9.85
C ALA A 82 -10.14 -10.81 11.27
N PHE A 83 -8.82 -10.71 11.37
CA PHE A 83 -8.11 -10.49 12.63
C PHE A 83 -7.32 -9.19 12.55
N THR A 84 -7.35 -8.43 13.65
CA THR A 84 -6.57 -7.19 13.78
C THR A 84 -5.64 -7.33 14.98
N GLY A 85 -4.39 -6.89 14.81
CA GLY A 85 -3.37 -6.89 15.86
C GLY A 85 -2.50 -5.65 15.79
N LEU A 86 -1.69 -5.46 16.83
CA LEU A 86 -0.64 -4.45 16.87
C LEU A 86 0.72 -5.14 16.68
N MET A 87 1.63 -4.47 16.00
CA MET A 87 2.98 -4.96 15.72
C MET A 87 4.02 -3.97 16.25
N ASP A 88 4.99 -4.47 17.01
CA ASP A 88 6.18 -3.69 17.38
C ASP A 88 7.18 -3.75 16.22
N MET A 89 7.44 -2.58 15.64
CA MET A 89 8.28 -2.41 14.47
C MET A 89 9.67 -1.89 14.79
N ALA A 90 10.10 -1.82 16.06
CA ALA A 90 11.47 -1.40 16.37
C ALA A 90 12.51 -2.29 15.66
N SER A 91 13.52 -1.64 15.06
CA SER A 91 14.61 -2.33 14.38
C SER A 91 15.62 -2.90 15.37
N LEU A 92 16.63 -3.61 14.87
CA LEU A 92 17.62 -4.24 15.75
C LEU A 92 18.48 -3.21 16.51
N ASN A 93 18.66 -2.01 15.95
CA ASN A 93 19.52 -0.96 16.50
C ASN A 93 18.79 0.34 16.90
N SER A 94 17.46 0.40 16.80
CA SER A 94 16.69 1.61 17.10
C SER A 94 15.25 1.29 17.51
N CYS A 95 14.68 2.10 18.41
CA CYS A 95 13.25 2.07 18.70
C CYS A 95 12.40 2.66 17.56
N VAL A 96 13.03 3.35 16.60
CA VAL A 96 12.41 3.86 15.37
C VAL A 96 13.07 3.16 14.18
N THR A 97 12.30 2.33 13.48
CA THR A 97 12.75 1.62 12.28
C THR A 97 12.79 2.52 11.05
N ASP A 98 13.56 2.12 10.06
CA ASP A 98 13.35 2.54 8.67
C ASP A 98 12.59 1.45 7.89
N SER A 99 12.14 1.77 6.66
CA SER A 99 11.41 0.79 5.81
C SER A 99 12.23 -0.46 5.50
N SER A 100 13.56 -0.36 5.48
CA SER A 100 14.46 -1.48 5.17
C SER A 100 14.47 -2.52 6.28
N ALA A 101 14.69 -2.10 7.53
CA ALA A 101 14.65 -3.00 8.68
C ALA A 101 13.24 -3.57 8.90
N ALA A 102 12.20 -2.75 8.72
CA ALA A 102 10.82 -3.16 8.85
C ALA A 102 10.44 -4.26 7.83
N SER A 103 10.67 -4.01 6.54
CA SER A 103 10.38 -4.99 5.49
C SER A 103 11.25 -6.24 5.58
N SER A 104 12.51 -6.09 5.97
CA SER A 104 13.40 -7.24 6.21
C SER A 104 12.91 -8.11 7.39
N SER A 105 12.20 -7.55 8.36
CA SER A 105 11.61 -8.34 9.44
C SER A 105 10.51 -9.28 8.96
N TRP A 106 9.71 -8.86 7.99
CA TRP A 106 8.73 -9.73 7.32
C TRP A 106 9.41 -10.69 6.34
N GLY A 107 10.45 -10.23 5.65
CA GLY A 107 11.17 -11.00 4.66
C GLY A 107 12.02 -12.13 5.25
N SER A 108 12.72 -11.89 6.35
CA SER A 108 13.62 -12.88 6.96
C SER A 108 13.12 -13.43 8.30
N GLY A 109 12.07 -12.86 8.87
CA GLY A 109 11.61 -13.20 10.22
C GLY A 109 12.54 -12.70 11.34
N SER A 110 13.50 -11.81 11.03
CA SER A 110 14.51 -11.32 11.98
C SER A 110 14.50 -9.80 12.07
N ARG A 111 14.76 -9.23 13.26
CA ARG A 111 15.03 -7.79 13.36
C ARG A 111 16.37 -7.48 12.70
N ILE A 112 16.39 -6.47 11.85
CA ILE A 112 17.57 -6.02 11.08
C ILE A 112 17.92 -4.59 11.48
N ASN A 113 19.18 -4.19 11.31
CA ASN A 113 19.60 -2.80 11.55
C ASN A 113 19.00 -1.87 10.48
N ASN A 114 18.65 -0.64 10.87
CA ASN A 114 18.21 0.37 9.89
C ASN A 114 19.23 0.51 8.76
N GLY A 115 18.74 0.63 7.53
CA GLY A 115 19.55 0.78 6.33
C GLY A 115 20.07 -0.54 5.72
N ALA A 116 19.99 -1.67 6.41
CA ALA A 116 20.38 -2.98 5.88
C ALA A 116 19.17 -3.76 5.33
N VAL A 117 19.38 -4.61 4.33
CA VAL A 117 18.33 -5.46 3.73
C VAL A 117 18.66 -6.91 4.03
N ASN A 118 17.90 -7.54 4.93
CA ASN A 118 18.11 -8.93 5.36
C ASN A 118 19.58 -9.28 5.69
N CYS A 119 20.33 -8.32 6.27
CA CYS A 119 21.73 -8.48 6.63
C CYS A 119 21.92 -8.23 8.12
N LEU A 120 22.47 -9.21 8.83
CA LEU A 120 22.81 -9.09 10.25
C LEU A 120 24.04 -8.17 10.46
N PRO A 121 24.26 -7.66 11.69
CA PRO A 121 25.36 -6.75 11.98
C PRO A 121 26.76 -7.32 11.71
N ASP A 122 26.92 -8.65 11.76
CA ASP A 122 28.18 -9.35 11.45
C ASP A 122 28.42 -9.53 9.94
N GLY A 123 27.48 -9.07 9.10
CA GLY A 123 27.53 -9.20 7.65
C GLY A 123 26.87 -10.46 7.09
N THR A 124 26.26 -11.29 7.95
CA THR A 124 25.53 -12.48 7.50
C THR A 124 24.28 -12.08 6.71
N LEU A 125 24.20 -12.52 5.45
CA LEU A 125 23.03 -12.36 4.60
C LEU A 125 22.01 -13.46 4.90
N LEU A 126 20.83 -13.07 5.35
CA LEU A 126 19.71 -13.98 5.58
C LEU A 126 19.00 -14.27 4.26
N LYS A 127 18.40 -15.46 4.17
CA LYS A 127 17.57 -15.84 3.02
C LYS A 127 16.21 -15.14 3.15
N PRO A 128 15.86 -14.24 2.22
CA PRO A 128 14.56 -13.60 2.25
C PRO A 128 13.45 -14.59 1.87
N LEU A 129 12.22 -14.26 2.24
CA LEU A 129 11.03 -15.11 2.09
C LEU A 129 10.87 -15.60 0.64
N TYR A 130 11.12 -14.74 -0.34
CA TYR A 130 10.97 -15.12 -1.75
C TYR A 130 12.04 -16.11 -2.21
N GLU A 131 13.22 -16.14 -1.57
CA GLU A 131 14.23 -17.18 -1.80
C GLU A 131 13.76 -18.52 -1.21
N LEU A 132 13.27 -18.51 0.02
CA LEU A 132 12.75 -19.71 0.68
C LEU A 132 11.58 -20.34 -0.09
N LEU A 133 10.74 -19.50 -0.70
CA LEU A 133 9.58 -19.92 -1.49
C LEU A 133 9.93 -20.39 -2.91
N ARG A 134 11.22 -20.44 -3.30
CA ARG A 134 11.66 -20.99 -4.58
C ARG A 134 11.48 -22.51 -4.67
N GLU A 135 11.86 -23.23 -3.62
CA GLU A 135 11.82 -24.70 -3.54
C GLU A 135 10.39 -25.27 -3.57
N PRO A 136 9.38 -24.66 -2.93
CA PRO A 136 7.98 -25.06 -3.13
C PRO A 136 7.36 -24.52 -4.43
N HIS A 137 8.17 -23.93 -5.33
CA HIS A 137 7.75 -23.40 -6.64
C HIS A 137 6.64 -22.34 -6.59
N TRP A 138 6.62 -21.52 -5.54
CA TRP A 138 5.67 -20.42 -5.45
C TRP A 138 6.01 -19.34 -6.47
N LYS A 139 4.97 -18.82 -7.12
CA LYS A 139 5.07 -17.63 -7.95
C LYS A 139 5.17 -16.38 -7.08
N ARG A 140 6.00 -15.43 -7.48
CA ARG A 140 6.42 -14.32 -6.63
C ARG A 140 6.28 -13.00 -7.36
N GLY A 141 5.62 -12.02 -6.73
CA GLY A 141 5.41 -10.70 -7.32
C GLY A 141 5.67 -9.55 -6.37
N LEU A 142 6.37 -8.52 -6.83
CA LEU A 142 6.59 -7.25 -6.13
C LEU A 142 5.94 -6.13 -6.94
N VAL A 143 5.07 -5.35 -6.30
CA VAL A 143 4.39 -4.20 -6.90
C VAL A 143 4.53 -3.00 -5.97
N THR A 144 4.97 -1.84 -6.47
CA THR A 144 5.16 -0.65 -5.64
C THR A 144 4.94 0.65 -6.40
N THR A 145 4.55 1.71 -5.69
CA THR A 145 4.59 3.09 -6.18
C THR A 145 5.95 3.78 -6.03
N THR A 146 6.95 3.12 -5.43
CA THR A 146 8.33 3.62 -5.35
C THR A 146 9.18 3.09 -6.51
N GLU A 147 10.50 3.14 -6.37
CA GLU A 147 11.40 2.39 -7.25
C GLU A 147 11.27 0.91 -6.92
N ILE A 148 11.34 0.02 -7.92
CA ILE A 148 11.14 -1.41 -7.67
C ILE A 148 12.24 -2.02 -6.78
N THR A 149 13.42 -1.39 -6.73
CA THR A 149 14.54 -1.74 -5.85
C THR A 149 14.54 -0.99 -4.52
N HIS A 150 13.48 -0.25 -4.20
CA HIS A 150 13.37 0.43 -2.92
C HIS A 150 13.27 -0.57 -1.76
N ALA A 151 13.38 -0.07 -0.53
CA ALA A 151 13.61 -0.91 0.64
C ALA A 151 12.51 -1.95 0.89
N THR A 152 11.24 -1.57 0.79
CA THR A 152 10.12 -2.46 1.09
C THR A 152 10.05 -3.69 0.17
N PRO A 153 10.06 -3.57 -1.17
CA PRO A 153 10.14 -4.74 -2.04
C PRO A 153 11.45 -5.51 -1.83
N ALA A 154 12.57 -4.82 -1.56
CA ALA A 154 13.87 -5.45 -1.35
C ALA A 154 13.89 -6.35 -0.10
N GLY A 155 13.20 -5.96 0.96
CA GLY A 155 13.03 -6.77 2.17
C GLY A 155 12.42 -8.15 1.88
N PHE A 156 11.54 -8.29 0.89
CA PHE A 156 10.95 -9.59 0.54
C PHE A 156 11.79 -10.42 -0.42
N GLY A 157 12.59 -9.77 -1.27
CA GLY A 157 13.17 -10.39 -2.47
C GLY A 157 14.68 -10.30 -2.61
N SER A 158 15.41 -9.71 -1.66
CA SER A 158 16.86 -9.50 -1.74
C SER A 158 17.54 -9.58 -0.37
N ALA A 159 18.88 -9.64 -0.35
CA ALA A 159 19.69 -9.43 0.85
C ALA A 159 20.98 -8.68 0.47
N CYS A 160 21.26 -7.56 1.14
CA CYS A 160 22.46 -6.74 0.94
C CYS A 160 22.77 -5.87 2.17
N LYS A 161 24.01 -5.36 2.22
CA LYS A 161 24.48 -4.57 3.36
C LYS A 161 23.81 -3.20 3.46
N SER A 162 23.44 -2.60 2.34
CA SER A 162 22.79 -1.30 2.27
C SER A 162 21.58 -1.33 1.37
N ARG A 163 20.48 -0.71 1.82
CA ARG A 163 19.28 -0.41 1.00
C ARG A 163 19.59 0.47 -0.20
N GLY A 164 20.73 1.15 -0.20
CA GLY A 164 21.24 1.94 -1.32
C GLY A 164 21.93 1.13 -2.42
N ASP A 165 22.20 -0.17 -2.20
CA ASP A 165 22.85 -1.05 -3.17
C ASP A 165 21.85 -1.54 -4.24
N THR A 166 21.18 -0.61 -4.92
CA THR A 166 20.06 -0.90 -5.84
C THR A 166 20.44 -1.83 -7.00
N THR A 167 21.69 -1.77 -7.46
CA THR A 167 22.24 -2.70 -8.46
C THR A 167 22.29 -4.14 -7.94
N GLU A 168 22.73 -4.34 -6.69
CA GLU A 168 22.75 -5.67 -6.07
C GLU A 168 21.34 -6.20 -5.89
N ILE A 169 20.40 -5.35 -5.44
CA ILE A 169 18.99 -5.69 -5.30
C ILE A 169 18.38 -6.11 -6.64
N ALA A 170 18.59 -5.32 -7.70
CA ALA A 170 18.10 -5.65 -9.05
C ALA A 170 18.71 -6.95 -9.58
N ASN A 171 20.00 -7.21 -9.33
CA ASN A 171 20.65 -8.46 -9.74
C ASN A 171 20.11 -9.67 -8.97
N TYR A 172 19.80 -9.48 -7.69
CA TYR A 172 19.21 -10.50 -6.84
C TYR A 172 17.83 -10.90 -7.37
N TYR A 173 16.93 -9.94 -7.63
CA TYR A 173 15.60 -10.21 -8.18
C TYR A 173 15.64 -11.03 -9.47
N ARG A 174 16.51 -10.64 -10.40
CA ARG A 174 16.72 -11.33 -11.68
C ARG A 174 17.22 -12.75 -11.49
N THR A 175 18.23 -12.94 -10.64
CA THR A 175 18.85 -14.24 -10.39
C THR A 175 17.89 -15.19 -9.65
N LEU A 176 17.10 -14.64 -8.73
CA LEU A 176 16.04 -15.37 -8.05
C LEU A 176 14.86 -15.70 -8.99
N GLY A 177 14.69 -14.91 -10.05
CA GLY A 177 13.68 -15.09 -11.07
C GLY A 177 12.28 -14.75 -10.57
N ILE A 178 12.13 -13.62 -9.87
CA ILE A 178 10.83 -13.11 -9.40
C ILE A 178 9.93 -12.83 -10.62
N ASP A 179 8.72 -13.40 -10.64
CA ASP A 179 7.88 -13.44 -11.83
C ASP A 179 7.31 -12.07 -12.24
N VAL A 180 6.94 -11.26 -11.24
CA VAL A 180 6.35 -9.93 -11.47
C VAL A 180 7.11 -8.88 -10.68
N LEU A 181 7.63 -7.87 -11.37
CA LEU A 181 8.31 -6.71 -10.79
C LEU A 181 7.70 -5.45 -11.40
N LEU A 182 6.86 -4.71 -10.68
CA LEU A 182 6.15 -3.54 -11.20
C LEU A 182 6.36 -2.33 -10.29
N GLY A 183 7.04 -1.29 -10.79
CA GLY A 183 7.27 -0.06 -10.05
C GLY A 183 7.97 1.00 -10.88
N GLY A 184 8.68 1.90 -10.22
CA GLY A 184 9.49 2.94 -10.84
C GLY A 184 10.97 2.54 -10.94
N GLY A 185 11.82 3.53 -11.17
CA GLY A 185 13.27 3.37 -11.14
C GLY A 185 13.91 3.10 -12.50
N GLN A 186 13.32 3.55 -13.61
CA GLN A 186 13.91 3.43 -14.95
C GLN A 186 15.36 3.92 -14.99
N SER A 187 15.69 4.99 -14.26
CA SER A 187 17.03 5.59 -14.24
C SER A 187 18.09 4.71 -13.58
N LEU A 188 17.68 3.69 -12.80
CA LEU A 188 18.58 2.74 -12.15
C LEU A 188 19.01 1.60 -13.08
N TYR A 189 18.24 1.34 -14.14
CA TYR A 189 18.43 0.21 -15.04
C TYR A 189 19.08 0.68 -16.35
N ASN A 190 20.41 0.56 -16.43
CA ASN A 190 21.14 0.81 -17.66
C ASN A 190 20.88 -0.27 -18.73
N GLU A 191 21.32 -0.03 -19.97
CA GLU A 191 21.07 -0.93 -21.10
C GLU A 191 21.61 -2.35 -20.87
N GLU A 192 22.77 -2.48 -20.23
CA GLU A 192 23.37 -3.78 -19.93
C GLU A 192 22.50 -4.59 -18.95
N MET A 193 22.00 -3.95 -17.90
CA MET A 193 21.12 -4.59 -16.92
C MET A 193 19.80 -4.99 -17.57
N LEU A 194 19.20 -4.13 -18.38
CA LEU A 194 17.98 -4.44 -19.14
C LEU A 194 18.20 -5.62 -20.09
N ALA A 195 19.29 -5.64 -20.85
CA ALA A 195 19.64 -6.78 -21.70
C ALA A 195 19.85 -8.06 -20.89
N SER A 196 20.35 -7.96 -19.66
CA SER A 196 20.47 -9.10 -18.75
C SER A 196 19.11 -9.63 -18.29
N TYR A 197 18.16 -8.76 -17.98
CA TYR A 197 16.78 -9.14 -17.66
C TYR A 197 16.09 -9.84 -18.84
N ASP A 198 16.26 -9.32 -20.06
CA ASP A 198 15.73 -9.94 -21.28
C ASP A 198 16.26 -11.37 -21.48
N ARG A 199 17.58 -11.59 -21.27
CA ARG A 199 18.18 -12.94 -21.29
C ARG A 199 17.62 -13.89 -20.23
N TYR A 200 17.08 -13.36 -19.13
CA TYR A 200 16.39 -14.16 -18.09
C TYR A 200 14.90 -14.38 -18.39
N GLY A 201 14.43 -13.96 -19.56
CA GLY A 201 13.07 -14.16 -20.06
C GLY A 201 12.07 -13.12 -19.56
N TYR A 202 12.54 -11.94 -19.14
CA TYR A 202 11.67 -10.84 -18.75
C TYR A 202 11.25 -10.04 -19.97
N GLN A 203 9.95 -9.73 -20.05
CA GLN A 203 9.44 -8.65 -20.89
C GLN A 203 9.55 -7.34 -20.11
N ILE A 204 10.21 -6.35 -20.71
CA ILE A 204 10.49 -5.06 -20.09
C ILE A 204 9.47 -4.05 -20.62
N ILE A 205 8.74 -3.42 -19.70
CA ILE A 205 7.69 -2.46 -20.04
C ILE A 205 7.90 -1.15 -19.27
N LYS A 206 7.48 -0.05 -19.86
CA LYS A 206 7.69 1.31 -19.33
C LYS A 206 6.42 2.14 -19.24
N THR A 207 5.29 1.65 -19.76
CA THR A 207 4.04 2.39 -19.84
C THR A 207 2.80 1.59 -19.47
N SER A 208 1.72 2.28 -19.10
CA SER A 208 0.40 1.66 -18.84
C SER A 208 -0.15 0.89 -20.03
N ASP A 209 0.10 1.34 -21.26
CA ASP A 209 -0.40 0.65 -22.45
C ASP A 209 0.40 -0.61 -22.78
N GLU A 210 1.70 -0.64 -22.47
CA GLU A 210 2.50 -1.87 -22.53
C GLU A 210 2.07 -2.87 -21.45
N LEU A 211 1.79 -2.40 -20.22
CA LEU A 211 1.28 -3.25 -19.12
C LEU A 211 0.02 -4.03 -19.53
N LYS A 212 -0.87 -3.41 -20.31
CA LYS A 212 -2.10 -4.07 -20.80
C LYS A 212 -1.83 -5.16 -21.83
N LYS A 213 -0.69 -5.10 -22.53
CA LYS A 213 -0.37 -5.93 -23.72
C LYS A 213 0.63 -7.04 -23.43
N ILE A 214 1.12 -7.17 -22.21
CA ILE A 214 2.10 -8.20 -21.86
C ILE A 214 1.53 -9.61 -22.02
N ASP A 215 2.41 -10.57 -22.32
CA ASP A 215 2.07 -11.98 -22.25
C ASP A 215 2.08 -12.44 -20.80
N ILE A 216 0.93 -12.72 -20.21
CA ILE A 216 0.81 -13.02 -18.78
C ILE A 216 1.59 -14.28 -18.33
N ASN A 217 2.04 -15.12 -19.26
CA ASN A 217 2.82 -16.32 -18.97
C ASN A 217 4.34 -16.07 -18.86
N LYS A 218 4.80 -14.85 -19.17
CA LYS A 218 6.23 -14.47 -19.12
C LYS A 218 6.50 -13.55 -17.93
N LYS A 219 7.72 -13.64 -17.38
CA LYS A 219 8.15 -12.73 -16.31
C LYS A 219 8.14 -11.28 -16.80
N VAL A 220 7.85 -10.33 -15.94
CA VAL A 220 7.77 -8.90 -16.31
C VAL A 220 8.60 -8.02 -15.41
N LEU A 221 9.32 -7.06 -16.02
CA LEU A 221 9.95 -5.93 -15.34
C LEU A 221 9.28 -4.65 -15.85
N GLY A 222 8.40 -4.07 -15.05
CA GLY A 222 7.74 -2.81 -15.30
C GLY A 222 8.41 -1.67 -14.55
N LEU A 223 8.89 -0.68 -15.32
CA LEU A 223 9.57 0.51 -14.82
C LEU A 223 8.83 1.73 -15.35
N PHE A 224 7.89 2.30 -14.60
CA PHE A 224 6.93 3.29 -15.13
C PHE A 224 7.31 4.76 -14.92
N ALA A 225 8.41 5.02 -14.23
CA ALA A 225 8.95 6.36 -13.97
C ALA A 225 10.47 6.31 -13.81
N GLY A 226 11.14 7.46 -14.00
CA GLY A 226 12.59 7.60 -13.81
C GLY A 226 13.06 7.17 -12.42
N GLY A 227 12.45 7.72 -11.38
CA GLY A 227 12.55 7.27 -10.00
C GLY A 227 11.23 6.68 -9.53
N HIS A 228 10.75 7.08 -8.35
CA HIS A 228 9.43 6.71 -7.85
C HIS A 228 8.29 7.12 -8.79
N LEU A 229 7.14 6.42 -8.73
CA LEU A 229 5.94 6.83 -9.48
C LEU A 229 5.46 8.19 -8.96
N PRO A 230 4.88 9.06 -9.82
CA PRO A 230 4.27 10.31 -9.36
C PRO A 230 3.20 10.05 -8.31
N MET A 231 3.03 11.00 -7.38
CA MET A 231 1.93 10.93 -6.42
C MET A 231 0.57 10.91 -7.15
N THR A 232 -0.41 10.28 -6.52
CA THR A 232 -1.76 10.10 -7.05
C THR A 232 -2.43 11.43 -7.37
N ILE A 233 -2.25 12.44 -6.51
CA ILE A 233 -2.79 13.78 -6.75
C ILE A 233 -2.21 14.43 -8.02
N ASP A 234 -0.93 14.22 -8.31
CA ASP A 234 -0.30 14.75 -9.53
C ASP A 234 -0.83 14.01 -10.75
N TRP A 235 -0.96 12.69 -10.65
CA TRP A 235 -1.54 11.86 -11.71
C TRP A 235 -2.97 12.31 -12.04
N LEU A 236 -3.81 12.57 -11.04
CA LEU A 236 -5.18 13.04 -11.22
C LEU A 236 -5.26 14.38 -11.97
N ASN A 237 -4.28 15.26 -11.76
CA ASN A 237 -4.25 16.60 -12.35
C ASN A 237 -3.50 16.68 -13.69
N HIS A 238 -2.81 15.62 -14.14
CA HIS A 238 -1.99 15.66 -15.36
C HIS A 238 -2.31 14.52 -16.35
N LYS A 239 -2.89 14.89 -17.50
CA LYS A 239 -3.24 13.94 -18.57
C LYS A 239 -2.04 13.22 -19.19
N SER A 240 -0.84 13.80 -19.14
CA SER A 240 0.37 13.12 -19.60
C SER A 240 0.70 11.93 -18.71
N LEU A 241 0.62 12.09 -17.38
CA LEU A 241 0.86 11.00 -16.43
C LEU A 241 -0.19 9.89 -16.56
N GLN A 242 -1.48 10.26 -16.74
CA GLN A 242 -2.57 9.29 -16.94
C GLN A 242 -2.39 8.40 -18.18
N LYS A 243 -1.63 8.86 -19.18
CA LYS A 243 -1.37 8.08 -20.40
C LYS A 243 -0.23 7.08 -20.22
N THR A 244 0.72 7.36 -19.33
CA THR A 244 2.00 6.62 -19.27
C THR A 244 2.20 5.85 -17.98
N VAL A 245 1.66 6.31 -16.85
CA VAL A 245 1.91 5.71 -15.54
C VAL A 245 0.66 4.98 -15.05
N PRO A 246 0.73 3.65 -14.82
CA PRO A 246 -0.39 2.90 -14.26
C PRO A 246 -0.56 3.24 -12.77
N GLN A 247 -1.80 3.19 -12.30
CA GLN A 247 -2.11 3.29 -10.87
C GLN A 247 -1.75 1.99 -10.14
N LEU A 248 -1.57 2.07 -8.82
CA LEU A 248 -1.22 0.90 -8.00
C LEU A 248 -2.24 -0.24 -8.18
N ALA A 249 -3.54 0.07 -8.16
CA ALA A 249 -4.60 -0.90 -8.38
C ALA A 249 -4.52 -1.58 -9.76
N GLU A 250 -4.11 -0.86 -10.82
CA GLU A 250 -3.93 -1.42 -12.16
C GLU A 250 -2.73 -2.38 -12.21
N MET A 251 -1.62 -2.02 -11.55
CA MET A 251 -0.46 -2.90 -11.41
C MET A 251 -0.79 -4.15 -10.59
N THR A 252 -1.52 -4.00 -9.48
CA THR A 252 -1.99 -5.12 -8.64
C THR A 252 -2.91 -6.06 -9.42
N ALA A 253 -3.87 -5.52 -10.17
CA ALA A 253 -4.78 -6.32 -10.99
C ALA A 253 -4.02 -7.13 -12.04
N LYS A 254 -3.05 -6.50 -12.72
CA LYS A 254 -2.21 -7.21 -13.70
C LYS A 254 -1.32 -8.26 -13.05
N ALA A 255 -0.74 -7.99 -11.88
CA ALA A 255 0.03 -8.99 -11.13
C ALA A 255 -0.83 -10.20 -10.77
N LEU A 256 -2.07 -10.00 -10.31
CA LEU A 256 -3.00 -11.09 -10.02
C LEU A 256 -3.47 -11.83 -11.27
N GLU A 257 -3.56 -11.18 -12.43
CA GLU A 257 -3.83 -11.86 -13.70
C GLU A 257 -2.69 -12.82 -14.09
N MET A 258 -1.44 -12.45 -13.78
CA MET A 258 -0.27 -13.28 -14.08
C MET A 258 -0.05 -14.40 -13.05
N LEU A 259 -0.32 -14.12 -11.78
CA LEU A 259 0.00 -15.03 -10.67
C LEU A 259 -1.20 -15.85 -10.20
N GLY A 260 -2.41 -15.33 -10.37
CA GLY A 260 -3.61 -15.77 -9.65
C GLY A 260 -4.20 -17.09 -10.09
N GLU A 261 -3.83 -17.61 -11.26
CA GLU A 261 -4.21 -18.95 -11.70
C GLU A 261 -3.21 -20.03 -11.23
N HIS A 262 -2.06 -19.63 -10.68
CA HIS A 262 -1.12 -20.57 -10.10
C HIS A 262 -1.60 -21.07 -8.73
N GLU A 263 -1.35 -22.35 -8.46
CA GLU A 263 -1.75 -23.01 -7.22
C GLU A 263 -1.18 -22.27 -6.00
N HIS A 264 0.10 -21.91 -6.07
CA HIS A 264 0.83 -21.20 -5.04
C HIS A 264 1.43 -19.88 -5.52
N PHE A 265 1.10 -18.77 -4.86
CA PHE A 265 1.78 -17.51 -5.08
C PHE A 265 1.83 -16.63 -3.85
N ILE A 266 2.82 -15.73 -3.84
CA ILE A 266 2.90 -14.60 -2.94
C ILE A 266 3.07 -13.31 -3.75
N LEU A 267 2.26 -12.31 -3.42
CA LEU A 267 2.28 -10.99 -4.02
C LEU A 267 2.44 -9.95 -2.92
N GLN A 268 3.51 -9.16 -2.97
CA GLN A 268 3.67 -7.98 -2.13
C GLN A 268 3.26 -6.73 -2.92
N VAL A 269 2.39 -5.90 -2.34
CA VAL A 269 1.90 -4.65 -2.94
C VAL A 269 2.15 -3.49 -2.00
N GLU A 270 2.86 -2.47 -2.47
CA GLU A 270 3.28 -1.31 -1.67
C GLU A 270 2.63 0.00 -2.12
N GLY A 271 1.97 0.69 -1.19
CA GLY A 271 1.66 2.11 -1.28
C GLY A 271 2.78 2.95 -0.68
N GLY A 272 3.96 2.96 -1.31
CA GLY A 272 5.16 3.52 -0.66
C GLY A 272 5.29 5.04 -0.69
N ARG A 273 4.52 5.71 -1.56
CA ARG A 273 4.50 7.17 -1.66
C ARG A 273 3.80 7.88 -0.49
N VAL A 274 3.07 7.14 0.36
CA VAL A 274 2.43 7.69 1.57
C VAL A 274 3.48 8.21 2.55
N ASP A 275 4.53 7.42 2.79
CA ASP A 275 5.67 7.81 3.62
C ASP A 275 6.33 9.09 3.14
N HIS A 276 6.65 9.18 1.84
CA HIS A 276 7.28 10.36 1.26
C HIS A 276 6.44 11.63 1.45
N ALA A 277 5.11 11.51 1.29
CA ALA A 277 4.21 12.63 1.53
C ALA A 277 4.12 12.99 3.02
N CYS A 278 4.13 12.01 3.93
CA CYS A 278 4.19 12.25 5.36
C CYS A 278 5.50 12.92 5.79
N HIS A 279 6.64 12.52 5.25
CA HIS A 279 7.92 13.20 5.44
C HIS A 279 7.87 14.66 5.00
N ALA A 280 7.25 14.94 3.85
CA ALA A 280 7.05 16.29 3.33
C ALA A 280 5.98 17.09 4.07
N SER A 281 5.25 16.50 5.04
CA SER A 281 4.05 17.07 5.64
C SER A 281 2.98 17.48 4.62
N ASP A 282 2.91 16.75 3.50
CA ASP A 282 1.96 16.94 2.41
C ASP A 282 0.68 16.14 2.67
N ALA A 283 -0.26 16.76 3.39
CA ALA A 283 -1.54 16.14 3.73
C ALA A 283 -2.36 15.65 2.50
N PRO A 284 -2.57 16.45 1.43
CA PRO A 284 -3.28 15.96 0.25
C PRO A 284 -2.50 14.84 -0.46
N GLY A 285 -1.17 14.95 -0.60
CA GLY A 285 -0.35 13.88 -1.15
C GLY A 285 -0.52 12.56 -0.40
N ALA A 286 -0.37 12.57 0.93
CA ALA A 286 -0.48 11.38 1.77
C ALA A 286 -1.89 10.75 1.71
N ALA A 287 -2.94 11.56 1.76
CA ALA A 287 -4.32 11.06 1.74
C ALA A 287 -4.73 10.47 0.38
N TYR A 288 -4.34 11.09 -0.73
CA TYR A 288 -4.64 10.54 -2.06
C TYR A 288 -3.86 9.25 -2.34
N ASP A 289 -2.58 9.17 -1.98
CA ASP A 289 -1.78 7.96 -2.17
C ASP A 289 -2.22 6.80 -1.25
N HIS A 290 -2.66 7.10 -0.02
CA HIS A 290 -3.22 6.06 0.85
C HIS A 290 -4.60 5.57 0.33
N ILE A 291 -5.38 6.43 -0.31
CA ILE A 291 -6.61 5.99 -1.01
C ILE A 291 -6.27 5.15 -2.25
N ALA A 292 -5.23 5.46 -3.00
CA ALA A 292 -4.79 4.62 -4.13
C ALA A 292 -4.29 3.24 -3.65
N PHE A 293 -3.65 3.17 -2.49
CA PHE A 293 -3.36 1.91 -1.80
C PHE A 293 -4.63 1.15 -1.40
N ASP A 294 -5.63 1.83 -0.85
CA ASP A 294 -6.92 1.22 -0.53
C ASP A 294 -7.67 0.69 -1.77
N ASP A 295 -7.54 1.35 -2.92
CA ASP A 295 -8.06 0.84 -4.19
C ASP A 295 -7.35 -0.44 -4.62
N ALA A 296 -6.05 -0.60 -4.32
CA ALA A 296 -5.33 -1.84 -4.56
C ALA A 296 -5.75 -2.97 -3.60
N ILE A 297 -6.09 -2.65 -2.35
CA ILE A 297 -6.70 -3.61 -1.40
C ILE A 297 -8.05 -4.11 -1.96
N GLN A 298 -8.88 -3.22 -2.51
CA GLN A 298 -10.16 -3.61 -3.12
C GLN A 298 -9.96 -4.67 -4.21
N VAL A 299 -8.93 -4.52 -5.06
CA VAL A 299 -8.59 -5.51 -6.09
C VAL A 299 -8.28 -6.89 -5.46
N GLY A 300 -7.53 -6.92 -4.36
CA GLY A 300 -7.22 -8.16 -3.64
C GLY A 300 -8.46 -8.78 -2.99
N LEU A 301 -9.31 -7.98 -2.36
CA LEU A 301 -10.57 -8.45 -1.78
C LEU A 301 -11.50 -9.03 -2.85
N ASP A 302 -11.56 -8.41 -4.03
CA ASP A 302 -12.35 -8.91 -5.15
C ASP A 302 -11.78 -10.21 -5.75
N TYR A 303 -10.45 -10.38 -5.71
CA TYR A 303 -9.80 -11.64 -6.02
C TYR A 303 -10.13 -12.72 -4.97
N GLN A 304 -9.99 -12.43 -3.68
CA GLN A 304 -10.28 -13.38 -2.59
C GLN A 304 -11.74 -13.86 -2.60
N LYS A 305 -12.71 -13.04 -3.01
CA LYS A 305 -14.11 -13.48 -3.19
C LYS A 305 -14.25 -14.64 -4.18
N LYS A 306 -13.36 -14.73 -5.18
CA LYS A 306 -13.32 -15.80 -6.19
C LYS A 306 -12.36 -16.93 -5.79
N HIS A 307 -11.36 -16.63 -4.97
CA HIS A 307 -10.30 -17.53 -4.51
C HIS A 307 -10.25 -17.54 -2.96
N PRO A 308 -11.21 -18.21 -2.29
CA PRO A 308 -11.38 -18.12 -0.84
C PRO A 308 -10.24 -18.75 -0.01
N ASP A 309 -9.30 -19.44 -0.65
CA ASP A 309 -8.04 -19.96 -0.09
C ASP A 309 -6.93 -18.90 0.01
N THR A 310 -7.22 -17.65 -0.36
CA THR A 310 -6.27 -16.53 -0.34
C THR A 310 -6.20 -15.86 1.04
N LEU A 311 -5.00 -15.75 1.59
CA LEU A 311 -4.71 -14.88 2.73
C LEU A 311 -4.38 -13.46 2.25
N ILE A 312 -5.08 -12.47 2.81
CA ILE A 312 -4.76 -11.05 2.64
C ILE A 312 -4.21 -10.53 3.97
N VAL A 313 -3.02 -9.93 3.91
CA VAL A 313 -2.40 -9.20 5.02
C VAL A 313 -2.31 -7.74 4.62
N VAL A 314 -2.80 -6.82 5.47
CA VAL A 314 -2.66 -5.37 5.26
C VAL A 314 -1.99 -4.78 6.49
N THR A 315 -0.87 -4.08 6.29
CA THR A 315 -0.11 -3.47 7.37
C THR A 315 0.58 -2.18 6.92
N ALA A 316 1.20 -1.50 7.88
CA ALA A 316 2.20 -0.47 7.65
C ALA A 316 3.54 -0.93 8.25
N ASP A 317 4.64 -0.39 7.75
CA ASP A 317 6.00 -0.70 8.20
C ASP A 317 6.43 0.18 9.39
N HIS A 318 6.00 1.44 9.41
CA HIS A 318 6.12 2.37 10.53
C HIS A 318 5.12 3.53 10.37
N GLY A 319 5.09 4.44 11.34
CA GLY A 319 4.32 5.68 11.24
C GLY A 319 5.24 6.87 10.99
N CYS A 320 4.99 7.63 9.93
CA CYS A 320 5.79 8.77 9.51
C CYS A 320 5.08 10.12 9.73
N GLY A 321 5.83 11.17 10.02
CA GLY A 321 5.37 12.58 10.09
C GLY A 321 4.41 12.93 11.24
N GLY A 322 3.80 11.96 11.91
CA GLY A 322 2.82 12.18 12.98
C GLY A 322 1.54 12.94 12.55
N PRO A 323 0.96 12.70 11.35
CA PRO A 323 -0.24 13.40 10.93
C PRO A 323 -1.39 13.13 11.91
N SER A 324 -2.15 14.17 12.26
CA SER A 324 -3.27 14.07 13.19
C SER A 324 -4.45 14.91 12.70
N MET A 325 -5.66 14.36 12.89
CA MET A 325 -6.89 15.11 12.72
C MET A 325 -7.26 15.79 14.04
N ASN A 326 -7.11 17.11 14.09
CA ASN A 326 -7.35 17.89 15.29
C ASN A 326 -8.71 18.58 15.25
N GLY A 327 -9.29 18.80 16.44
CA GLY A 327 -10.50 19.59 16.62
C GLY A 327 -10.22 21.08 16.48
N MET A 328 -10.73 21.71 15.42
CA MET A 328 -10.47 23.11 15.10
C MET A 328 -11.74 23.96 15.27
N GLY A 329 -11.53 25.21 15.72
CA GLY A 329 -12.60 26.20 15.91
C GLY A 329 -13.44 25.98 17.15
N SER A 330 -14.40 26.88 17.40
CA SER A 330 -15.35 26.74 18.51
C SER A 330 -16.16 25.45 18.33
N ASN A 331 -16.23 24.67 19.40
CA ASN A 331 -16.92 23.37 19.43
C ASN A 331 -16.49 22.39 18.32
N TYR A 332 -15.23 22.48 17.85
CA TYR A 332 -14.61 21.50 16.94
C TYR A 332 -15.28 21.46 15.54
N THR A 333 -16.04 22.50 15.18
CA THR A 333 -16.86 22.54 13.96
C THR A 333 -16.11 23.00 12.70
N SER A 334 -14.87 23.46 12.83
CA SER A 334 -14.10 23.95 11.67
C SER A 334 -13.33 22.85 10.94
N THR A 335 -12.98 21.74 11.59
CA THR A 335 -12.19 20.67 10.96
C THR A 335 -12.83 20.13 9.67
N PRO A 336 -14.14 19.78 9.64
CA PRO A 336 -14.76 19.30 8.40
C PRO A 336 -14.78 20.36 7.29
N LYS A 337 -14.81 21.65 7.64
CA LYS A 337 -14.84 22.76 6.67
C LYS A 337 -13.49 22.98 5.98
N LEU A 338 -12.41 22.43 6.53
CA LEU A 338 -11.05 22.52 5.97
C LEU A 338 -10.72 21.36 5.03
N LEU A 339 -11.41 20.20 5.15
CA LEU A 339 -11.20 19.05 4.28
C LEU A 339 -11.38 19.36 2.77
N PRO A 340 -12.33 20.22 2.34
CA PRO A 340 -12.41 20.63 0.94
C PRO A 340 -11.12 21.24 0.39
N ASN A 341 -10.26 21.84 1.21
CA ASN A 341 -8.98 22.37 0.75
C ASN A 341 -8.05 21.25 0.27
N MET A 342 -8.01 20.12 0.98
CA MET A 342 -7.26 18.94 0.54
C MET A 342 -7.80 18.39 -0.79
N LYS A 343 -9.13 18.36 -0.95
CA LYS A 343 -9.76 17.93 -2.21
C LYS A 343 -9.38 18.83 -3.39
N ASN A 344 -9.34 20.14 -3.15
CA ASN A 344 -9.10 21.16 -4.18
C ASN A 344 -7.61 21.42 -4.43
N ALA A 345 -6.70 20.73 -3.75
CA ALA A 345 -5.27 20.82 -4.04
C ALA A 345 -4.98 20.35 -5.48
N LEU A 346 -4.10 21.07 -6.18
CA LEU A 346 -3.82 20.86 -7.61
C LEU A 346 -2.59 19.97 -7.88
N GLY A 347 -1.93 19.49 -6.84
CA GLY A 347 -0.72 18.69 -6.95
C GLY A 347 -0.05 18.47 -5.60
N SER A 348 0.99 17.65 -5.60
CA SER A 348 1.81 17.36 -4.43
C SER A 348 2.79 18.49 -4.13
N PHE A 349 3.32 18.51 -2.91
CA PHE A 349 4.40 19.40 -2.52
C PHE A 349 5.66 19.13 -3.36
N GLU A 350 5.96 17.87 -3.70
CA GLU A 350 7.09 17.53 -4.57
C GLU A 350 7.02 18.27 -5.91
N ARG A 351 5.83 18.32 -6.53
CA ARG A 351 5.66 18.95 -7.83
C ARG A 351 5.49 20.47 -7.75
N LEU A 352 4.79 20.95 -6.73
CA LEU A 352 4.36 22.34 -6.65
C LEU A 352 5.32 23.24 -5.86
N THR A 353 6.23 22.71 -5.04
CA THR A 353 7.21 23.56 -4.33
C THR A 353 8.16 24.28 -5.30
N GLY A 354 8.45 23.70 -6.47
CA GLY A 354 9.28 24.34 -7.49
C GLY A 354 8.74 25.71 -7.97
N ASP A 355 7.43 25.86 -8.08
CA ASP A 355 6.81 27.14 -8.44
C ASP A 355 6.73 28.11 -7.25
N LEU A 356 6.64 27.59 -6.01
CA LEU A 356 6.73 28.42 -4.81
C LEU A 356 8.10 29.12 -4.71
N LYS A 357 9.18 28.45 -5.14
CA LYS A 357 10.54 29.04 -5.19
C LYS A 357 10.64 30.24 -6.13
N LYS A 358 9.73 30.37 -7.10
CA LYS A 358 9.68 31.48 -8.07
C LYS A 358 8.94 32.71 -7.55
N CYS A 359 8.24 32.62 -6.41
CA CYS A 359 7.67 33.80 -5.79
C CYS A 359 8.78 34.77 -5.37
N GLU A 360 8.50 36.05 -5.18
CA GLU A 360 9.50 37.08 -4.82
C GLU A 360 9.08 37.86 -3.57
N ASN A 361 7.81 37.76 -3.17
CA ASN A 361 7.23 38.50 -2.06
C ASN A 361 6.01 37.77 -1.48
N ALA A 362 5.55 38.22 -0.30
CA ALA A 362 4.47 37.56 0.45
C ALA A 362 3.16 37.50 -0.34
N VAL A 363 2.85 38.53 -1.12
CA VAL A 363 1.62 38.61 -1.91
C VAL A 363 1.60 37.52 -2.99
N GLN A 364 2.74 37.24 -3.62
CA GLN A 364 2.85 36.15 -4.58
C GLN A 364 2.69 34.78 -3.90
N VAL A 365 3.29 34.58 -2.73
CA VAL A 365 3.13 33.33 -1.95
C VAL A 365 1.68 33.13 -1.51
N GLN A 366 1.02 34.16 -0.98
CA GLN A 366 -0.39 34.08 -0.58
C GLN A 366 -1.29 33.72 -1.76
N ARG A 367 -1.06 34.35 -2.92
CA ARG A 367 -1.78 34.05 -4.15
C ARG A 367 -1.54 32.60 -4.59
N TYR A 368 -0.29 32.17 -4.59
CA TYR A 368 0.11 30.82 -4.96
C TYR A 368 -0.59 29.77 -4.10
N LEU A 369 -0.55 29.91 -2.77
CA LEU A 369 -1.18 28.95 -1.86
C LEU A 369 -2.71 28.95 -1.98
N LYS A 370 -3.32 30.12 -2.21
CA LYS A 370 -4.76 30.22 -2.45
C LYS A 370 -5.16 29.52 -3.74
N GLU A 371 -4.40 29.70 -4.82
CA GLU A 371 -4.69 29.11 -6.13
C GLU A 371 -4.41 27.61 -6.18
N LYS A 372 -3.32 27.15 -5.56
CA LYS A 372 -2.88 25.75 -5.67
C LYS A 372 -3.41 24.82 -4.58
N TYR A 373 -3.69 25.35 -3.39
CA TYR A 373 -4.09 24.55 -2.22
C TYR A 373 -5.40 25.04 -1.57
N SER A 374 -6.02 26.11 -2.08
CA SER A 374 -7.17 26.76 -1.42
C SER A 374 -6.88 27.20 0.02
N VAL A 375 -5.62 27.47 0.35
CA VAL A 375 -5.18 27.89 1.68
C VAL A 375 -4.92 29.40 1.69
N GLN A 376 -5.48 30.09 2.68
CA GLN A 376 -5.19 31.51 2.94
C GLN A 376 -4.32 31.63 4.19
N ILE A 377 -3.23 32.40 4.08
CA ILE A 377 -2.32 32.68 5.18
C ILE A 377 -2.09 34.19 5.33
N GLY A 378 -1.74 34.63 6.53
CA GLY A 378 -1.29 36.00 6.79
C GLY A 378 0.07 36.31 6.17
N VAL A 379 0.40 37.60 6.07
CA VAL A 379 1.66 38.09 5.46
C VAL A 379 2.88 37.51 6.20
N ASP A 380 2.88 37.53 7.53
CA ASP A 380 3.99 37.00 8.34
C ASP A 380 4.33 35.54 8.01
N LYS A 381 3.32 34.69 7.82
CA LYS A 381 3.51 33.28 7.43
C LYS A 381 4.02 33.15 6.00
N ALA A 382 3.57 34.02 5.10
CA ALA A 382 4.03 34.03 3.73
C ALA A 382 5.50 34.46 3.65
N ASP A 383 5.92 35.44 4.45
CA ASP A 383 7.32 35.85 4.58
C ASP A 383 8.20 34.72 5.15
N LEU A 384 7.72 33.98 6.16
CA LEU A 384 8.44 32.81 6.66
C LEU A 384 8.65 31.75 5.56
N LEU A 385 7.64 31.50 4.73
CA LEU A 385 7.77 30.58 3.60
C LEU A 385 8.74 31.10 2.53
N LEU A 386 8.81 32.41 2.29
CA LEU A 386 9.82 32.98 1.39
C LEU A 386 11.23 32.72 1.89
N LEU A 387 11.45 32.87 3.20
CA LEU A 387 12.76 32.62 3.82
C LEU A 387 13.12 31.13 3.80
N ALA A 388 12.14 30.25 3.96
CA ALA A 388 12.35 28.81 4.05
C ALA A 388 12.44 28.09 2.70
N ARG A 389 11.96 28.69 1.59
CA ARG A 389 11.83 28.00 0.28
C ARG A 389 13.15 27.51 -0.33
N ASP A 390 14.27 28.08 0.10
CA ASP A 390 15.60 27.81 -0.45
C ASP A 390 16.31 26.64 0.27
N GLY A 391 15.75 26.17 1.38
CA GLY A 391 16.23 25.03 2.17
C GLY A 391 15.44 23.75 1.91
#